data_AF-A0A9F7R829-F1
#
_entry.id   AF-A0A9F7R829-F1
#
_cell.length_a   1.000
_cell.length_b   1.000
_cell.length_c   1.000
_cell.angle_alpha   90.00
_cell.angle_beta   90.00
_cell.angle_gamma   90.00
#
_symmetry.space_group_name_H-M   'P 1'
#
loop_
_entity.id
_entity.type
_entity.pdbx_description
1 polymer ?
#
loop_
_entity_poly.entity_id
_entity_poly.type
_entity_poly.pdbx_seq_one_letter_code
_entity_poly.pdbx_strand_id
1 'polypeptide(L)'
;MTAKVIELYETMLVHQGVLLVGPTRGGKTTAYRALADALCTLHETEGCEVNLLYKPIETDVLNPQSVSMDELYGEDDPLTLEWSAIKPSLGNDIGDTHKWVVSDVPVDVPVD
;
A
#
# COMPACT_ATOMS: atom_id res chain seq x y z
N MET A 1 -16.25 -1.50 -12.84
CA MET A 1 -14.86 -1.45 -12.35
C MET A 1 -14.47 -0.04 -11.96
N THR A 2 -14.64 0.96 -12.84
CA THR A 2 -14.29 2.37 -12.59
C THR A 2 -14.88 2.95 -11.30
N ALA A 3 -16.16 2.70 -11.00
CA ALA A 3 -16.80 3.20 -9.78
C ALA A 3 -16.10 2.73 -8.49
N LYS A 4 -15.59 1.49 -8.45
CA LYS A 4 -14.87 0.97 -7.28
C LYS A 4 -13.46 1.51 -7.13
N VAL A 5 -12.83 1.88 -8.24
CA VAL A 5 -11.53 2.56 -8.23
C VAL A 5 -11.68 3.99 -7.69
N ILE A 6 -12.77 4.69 -8.05
CA ILE A 6 -13.09 6.01 -7.51
C ILE A 6 -13.40 5.93 -6.01
N GLU A 7 -14.25 4.99 -5.59
CA GLU A 7 -14.56 4.77 -4.16
C GLU A 7 -13.30 4.47 -3.34
N LEU A 8 -12.38 3.66 -3.89
CA LEU A 8 -11.08 3.40 -3.27
C LEU A 8 -10.26 4.69 -3.11
N TYR A 9 -10.18 5.50 -4.17
CA TYR A 9 -9.47 6.78 -4.14
C TYR A 9 -10.04 7.71 -3.07
N GLU A 10 -11.35 7.92 -3.07
CA GLU A 10 -12.05 8.76 -2.09
C GLU A 10 -11.80 8.28 -0.65
N THR A 11 -11.79 6.96 -0.44
CA THR A 11 -11.48 6.38 0.88
C THR A 11 -10.03 6.64 1.29
N MET A 12 -9.08 6.48 0.35
CA MET A 12 -7.65 6.73 0.59
C MET A 12 -7.34 8.21 0.88
N LEU A 13 -8.20 9.16 0.45
CA LEU A 13 -8.05 10.57 0.80
C LEU A 13 -8.29 10.84 2.29
N VAL A 14 -9.10 10.01 2.95
CA VAL A 14 -9.51 10.22 4.35
C VAL A 14 -8.81 9.25 5.30
N HIS A 15 -8.34 8.11 4.81
CA HIS A 15 -7.80 7.03 5.63
C HIS A 15 -6.41 6.60 5.15
N GLN A 16 -5.46 6.56 6.08
CA GLN A 16 -4.10 6.04 5.84
C GLN A 16 -4.06 4.53 5.62
N GLY A 17 -5.09 3.80 6.09
CA GLY A 17 -5.22 2.35 5.93
C GLY A 17 -6.58 1.98 5.36
N VAL A 18 -6.60 1.12 4.34
CA VAL A 18 -7.82 0.68 3.66
C VAL A 18 -7.77 -0.84 3.43
N LEU A 19 -8.92 -1.50 3.56
CA LEU A 19 -9.06 -2.93 3.26
C LEU A 19 -9.89 -3.13 2.00
N LEU A 20 -9.33 -3.84 1.02
CA LEU A 20 -10.06 -4.33 -0.15
C LEU A 20 -10.61 -5.72 0.15
N VAL A 21 -11.94 -5.82 0.34
CA VAL A 21 -12.61 -7.08 0.71
C VAL A 21 -13.43 -7.61 -0.47
N GLY A 22 -13.40 -8.92 -0.66
CA GLY A 22 -14.19 -9.59 -1.70
C GLY A 22 -13.63 -10.97 -2.05
N PRO A 23 -14.30 -11.72 -2.94
CA PRO A 23 -13.86 -13.07 -3.32
C PRO A 23 -12.51 -13.06 -4.05
N THR A 24 -11.82 -14.20 -4.03
CA THR A 24 -10.63 -14.44 -4.86
C THR A 24 -10.99 -14.24 -6.34
N ARG A 25 -10.09 -13.63 -7.11
CA ARG A 25 -10.33 -13.18 -8.50
C ARG A 25 -11.43 -12.12 -8.65
N GLY A 26 -11.89 -11.49 -7.57
CA GLY A 26 -12.84 -10.36 -7.60
C GLY A 26 -12.27 -9.02 -8.11
N GLY A 27 -11.05 -9.01 -8.67
CA GLY A 27 -10.45 -7.81 -9.26
C GLY A 27 -9.82 -6.83 -8.26
N LYS A 28 -9.65 -7.21 -6.98
CA LYS A 28 -9.03 -6.36 -5.94
C LYS A 28 -7.64 -5.86 -6.32
N THR A 29 -6.78 -6.78 -6.78
CA THR A 29 -5.43 -6.45 -7.26
C THR A 29 -5.46 -5.52 -8.46
N THR A 30 -6.40 -5.75 -9.38
CA THR A 30 -6.58 -4.89 -10.55
C THR A 30 -7.07 -3.49 -10.16
N ALA A 31 -7.92 -3.39 -9.14
CA ALA A 31 -8.51 -2.11 -8.71
C ALA A 31 -7.45 -1.14 -8.17
N TYR A 32 -6.60 -1.57 -7.22
CA TYR A 32 -5.56 -0.68 -6.70
C TYR A 32 -4.47 -0.39 -7.75
N ARG A 33 -4.12 -1.37 -8.60
CA ARG A 33 -3.15 -1.14 -9.69
C ARG A 33 -3.66 -0.13 -10.70
N ALA A 34 -4.93 -0.24 -11.10
CA ALA A 34 -5.56 0.73 -11.99
C ALA A 34 -5.59 2.14 -11.37
N LEU A 35 -5.79 2.25 -10.05
CA LEU A 35 -5.69 3.53 -9.36
C LEU A 35 -4.26 4.09 -9.37
N ALA A 36 -3.28 3.25 -9.07
CA ALA A 36 -1.86 3.63 -9.09
C ALA A 36 -1.44 4.14 -10.47
N ASP A 37 -1.79 3.40 -11.53
CA ASP A 37 -1.51 3.78 -12.92
C ASP A 37 -2.21 5.11 -13.28
N ALA A 38 -3.46 5.30 -12.84
CA ALA A 38 -4.20 6.54 -13.08
C ALA A 38 -3.56 7.74 -12.39
N LEU A 39 -3.11 7.61 -11.14
CA LEU A 39 -2.43 8.69 -10.40
C LEU A 39 -1.06 9.03 -11.02
N CYS A 40 -0.33 8.01 -11.48
CA CYS A 40 0.91 8.22 -12.23
C CYS A 40 0.66 8.97 -13.55
N THR A 41 -0.34 8.53 -14.31
CA THR A 41 -0.72 9.19 -15.57
C THR A 41 -1.12 10.65 -15.33
N LEU A 42 -1.94 10.91 -14.30
CA LEU A 42 -2.38 12.27 -13.95
C LEU A 42 -1.21 13.15 -13.53
N HIS A 43 -0.24 12.60 -12.80
CA HIS A 43 0.99 13.30 -12.44
C HIS A 43 1.78 13.71 -13.70
N GLU A 44 1.90 12.82 -14.68
CA GLU A 44 2.62 13.10 -15.94
C GLU A 44 1.88 14.10 -16.85
N THR A 45 0.55 14.06 -16.89
CA THR A 45 -0.25 14.87 -17.82
C THR A 45 -0.64 16.24 -17.28
N GLU A 46 -0.98 16.33 -15.99
CA GLU A 46 -1.49 17.56 -15.37
C GLU A 46 -0.51 18.15 -14.35
N GLY A 47 0.42 17.35 -13.83
CA GLY A 47 1.40 17.78 -12.83
C GLY A 47 0.82 17.98 -11.43
N CYS A 48 1.71 18.03 -10.43
CA CYS A 48 1.35 18.32 -9.04
C CYS A 48 0.78 19.74 -8.81
N GLU A 49 0.91 20.63 -9.80
CA GLU A 49 0.41 22.02 -9.73
C GLU A 49 -1.11 22.09 -9.72
N VAL A 50 -1.78 21.14 -10.39
CA VAL A 50 -3.24 21.03 -10.44
C VAL A 50 -3.77 20.34 -9.18
N ASN A 51 -3.09 19.28 -8.73
CA ASN A 51 -3.44 18.57 -7.51
C ASN A 51 -2.21 17.91 -6.90
N LEU A 52 -1.84 18.32 -5.67
CA LEU A 52 -0.70 17.77 -4.92
C LEU A 52 -0.84 16.27 -4.60
N LEU A 53 -2.04 15.71 -4.77
CA LEU A 53 -2.35 14.30 -4.56
C LEU A 53 -2.02 13.43 -5.79
N TYR A 54 -1.79 14.03 -6.95
CA TYR A 54 -1.34 13.31 -8.15
C TYR A 54 0.16 13.06 -8.04
N LYS A 55 0.51 12.04 -7.26
CA LYS A 55 1.88 11.58 -7.08
C LYS A 55 2.06 10.22 -7.74
N PRO A 56 3.26 9.93 -8.29
CA PRO A 56 3.59 8.59 -8.72
C PRO A 56 3.51 7.62 -7.53
N ILE A 57 2.92 6.46 -7.76
CA ILE A 57 2.69 5.45 -6.73
C ILE A 57 3.72 4.33 -6.85
N GLU A 58 4.40 4.01 -5.74
CA GLU A 58 5.21 2.80 -5.61
C GLU A 58 4.45 1.80 -4.74
N THR A 59 4.35 0.55 -5.19
CA THR A 59 3.59 -0.49 -4.47
C THR A 59 4.48 -1.63 -4.03
N ASP A 60 4.59 -1.82 -2.72
CA ASP A 60 5.26 -2.96 -2.10
C ASP A 60 4.22 -3.96 -1.63
N VAL A 61 4.23 -5.15 -2.23
CA VAL A 61 3.30 -6.23 -1.86
C VAL A 61 4.03 -7.22 -0.96
N LEU A 62 3.50 -7.45 0.24
CA LEU A 62 4.02 -8.45 1.16
C LEU A 62 2.93 -9.39 1.65
N ASN A 63 3.33 -10.63 1.94
CA ASN A 63 2.51 -11.56 2.70
C ASN A 63 3.02 -11.58 4.15
N PRO A 64 2.36 -10.91 5.11
CA PRO A 64 2.81 -10.89 6.50
C PRO A 64 2.76 -12.26 7.19
N GLN A 65 2.04 -13.26 6.66
CA GLN A 65 2.04 -14.62 7.19
C GLN A 65 3.25 -15.46 6.74
N SER A 66 4.00 -14.98 5.74
CA SER A 66 5.19 -15.67 5.22
C SER A 66 6.50 -15.23 5.90
N VAL A 67 6.43 -14.26 6.80
CA VAL A 67 7.59 -13.69 7.53
C VAL A 67 7.31 -13.73 9.03
N SER A 68 8.36 -13.81 9.84
CA SER A 68 8.18 -13.77 11.29
C SER A 68 7.76 -12.38 11.77
N MET A 69 7.15 -12.30 12.95
CA MET A 69 6.73 -11.01 13.55
C MET A 69 7.94 -10.12 13.82
N ASP A 70 9.04 -10.74 14.28
CA ASP A 70 10.33 -10.12 14.53
C ASP A 70 10.94 -9.55 13.25
N GLU A 71 10.96 -10.28 12.14
CA GLU A 71 11.42 -9.71 10.84
C GLU A 71 10.50 -8.59 10.32
N LEU A 72 9.19 -8.72 10.53
CA LEU A 72 8.19 -7.80 9.97
C LEU A 72 8.18 -6.44 10.67
N TYR A 73 8.29 -6.44 12.00
CA TYR A 73 8.19 -5.24 12.85
C TYR A 73 9.51 -4.83 13.50
N GLY A 74 10.46 -5.75 13.58
CA GLY A 74 11.84 -5.51 13.89
C GLY A 74 12.36 -6.33 15.06
N GLU A 75 13.61 -6.78 14.93
CA GLU A 75 14.41 -7.36 16.00
C GLU A 75 15.79 -6.68 16.09
N ASP A 76 16.39 -6.76 17.27
CA ASP A 76 17.78 -6.35 17.51
C ASP A 76 18.67 -7.57 17.32
N ASP A 77 19.68 -7.45 16.45
CA ASP A 77 20.70 -8.50 16.36
C ASP A 77 21.60 -8.44 17.61
N PRO A 78 21.62 -9.49 18.45
CA PRO A 78 22.34 -9.45 19.72
C PRO A 78 23.87 -9.39 19.58
N LEU A 79 24.40 -9.60 18.37
CA LEU A 79 25.83 -9.59 18.08
C LEU A 79 26.27 -8.26 17.46
N THR A 80 25.48 -7.70 16.54
CA THR A 80 25.81 -6.46 15.83
C THR A 80 25.16 -5.22 16.43
N LEU A 81 24.14 -5.39 17.29
CA LEU A 81 23.29 -4.32 17.84
C LEU A 81 22.63 -3.48 16.74
N GLU A 82 22.46 -4.08 15.56
CA GLU A 82 21.74 -3.47 14.44
C GLU A 82 20.26 -3.84 14.52
N TRP A 83 19.41 -2.84 14.35
CA TRP A 83 17.96 -3.02 14.29
C TRP A 83 17.50 -3.09 12.84
N SER A 84 16.76 -4.14 12.48
CA SER A 84 16.24 -4.34 11.14
C SER A 84 14.75 -4.66 11.19
N ALA A 85 13.96 -4.07 10.28
CA ALA A 85 12.52 -4.29 10.20
C ALA A 85 11.97 -4.05 8.79
N ILE A 86 11.19 -5.00 8.26
CA ILE A 86 10.66 -4.92 6.89
C ILE A 86 9.65 -3.77 6.76
N LYS A 87 8.55 -3.72 7.52
CA LYS A 87 7.52 -2.68 7.33
C LYS A 87 8.05 -1.25 7.49
N PRO A 88 8.86 -0.94 8.51
CA PRO A 88 9.47 0.39 8.65
C PRO A 88 10.37 0.73 7.46
N SER A 89 11.16 -0.22 6.94
CA SER A 89 12.03 0.04 5.78
C SER A 89 11.26 0.38 4.50
N LEU A 90 10.06 -0.18 4.31
CA LEU A 90 9.22 0.10 3.13
C LEU A 90 8.59 1.50 3.18
N GLY A 91 8.40 2.07 4.38
CA GLY A 91 7.73 3.35 4.57
C GLY A 91 8.63 4.57 4.75
N ASN A 92 9.95 4.39 4.91
CA ASN A 92 10.86 5.45 5.38
C ASN A 92 11.57 6.23 4.26
N ASP A 93 11.16 6.03 3.00
CA ASP A 93 11.78 6.72 1.87
C ASP A 93 11.33 8.18 1.79
N ILE A 94 12.26 9.09 1.54
CA ILE A 94 12.02 10.55 1.51
C ILE A 94 11.72 11.01 0.06
N GLY A 95 11.49 10.09 -0.87
CA GLY A 95 11.14 10.39 -2.25
C GLY A 95 9.81 11.14 -2.42
N ASP A 96 9.63 11.78 -3.58
CA ASP A 96 8.38 12.49 -3.92
C ASP A 96 7.23 11.53 -4.30
N THR A 97 7.53 10.23 -4.40
CA THR A 97 6.60 9.12 -4.64
C THR A 97 5.74 8.82 -3.42
N HIS A 98 4.48 8.47 -3.64
CA HIS A 98 3.60 7.98 -2.59
C HIS A 98 3.70 6.45 -2.52
N LYS A 99 4.19 5.92 -1.39
CA LYS A 99 4.35 4.48 -1.19
C LYS A 99 3.11 3.81 -0.63
N TRP A 100 2.69 2.71 -1.25
CA TRP A 100 1.61 1.86 -0.77
C TRP A 100 2.14 0.50 -0.38
N VAL A 101 1.95 0.14 0.88
CA VAL A 101 2.32 -1.17 1.42
C VAL A 101 1.07 -2.06 1.44
N VAL A 102 1.03 -3.06 0.57
CA VAL A 102 -0.11 -3.97 0.38
C VAL A 102 0.17 -5.28 1.10
N SER A 103 -0.63 -5.59 2.12
CA SER A 103 -0.60 -6.91 2.76
C SER A 103 -1.58 -7.86 2.06
N ASP A 104 -1.08 -8.84 1.31
CA ASP A 104 -1.90 -9.82 0.59
C ASP A 104 -2.01 -11.13 1.38
N VAL A 105 -3.00 -11.17 2.28
CA VAL A 105 -3.31 -12.34 3.12
C VAL A 105 -4.82 -12.55 3.21
N PRO A 106 -5.26 -13.80 3.43
CA PRO A 106 -6.62 -14.02 3.90
C PRO A 106 -6.83 -13.24 5.20
N VAL A 107 -7.90 -12.45 5.23
CA VAL A 107 -8.29 -11.75 6.45
C VAL A 107 -9.41 -12.56 7.10
N ASP A 108 -9.12 -13.12 8.27
CA ASP A 108 -10.16 -13.65 9.15
C ASP A 108 -10.85 -12.45 9.81
N VAL A 109 -12.01 -12.06 9.29
CA VAL A 109 -12.88 -11.13 10.01
C VAL A 109 -13.67 -11.91 11.06
N PRO A 110 -13.56 -11.59 12.36
CA PRO A 110 -14.46 -12.16 13.34
C PRO A 110 -15.88 -11.70 12.99
N VAL A 111 -16.76 -12.67 12.75
CA VAL A 111 -18.20 -12.43 12.66
C VAL A 111 -18.74 -12.39 14.09
N ASP A 112 -19.08 -11.20 14.56
CA ASP A 112 -19.96 -11.00 15.72
C ASP A 112 -21.41 -10.93 15.22
#